data_AF-A0A5Y3M5K5-F1
#
_entry.id   AF-A0A5Y3M5K5-F1
#
_cell.length_a   1.000
_cell.length_b   1.000
_cell.length_c   1.000
_cell.angle_alpha   90.00
_cell.angle_beta   90.00
_cell.angle_gamma   90.00
#
_symmetry.space_group_name_H-M   'P 1'
#
loop_
_entity.id
_entity.type
_entity.pdbx_description
1 polymer ?
#
loop_
_entity_poly.entity_id
_entity_poly.type
_entity_poly.pdbx_seq_one_letter_code
_entity_poly.pdbx_strand_id
1 'polypeptide(L)'
;YIRLALIGEKLGHKVYLVIEKMSEIKLVMEEAERLNVVPRLGVRARLSSQGSGKWQSSGGEKSKFGLAATQVLQLVETLREAGRLDSLQLLHFHLGSQLANIRDIATGVRESARFYVELHKLGVNIQCFDVGGGLGVDYEGTRSQSDCSVNYGLNEYANNVIWGIGDACNEHGLPHPTVITESGRAVTAHHTVLVSNVIGVERNEFHAPIAPAEDAPRALQSLWATWEEMQDSGTKRSLREWLHDSQLDLNDVHSQYAHGILDLTQRAWAEQQYLTICSQIQEHLDPSNRAHRPIIDELQERMADKLYVNFSLFQSMPDAWGIDQLFPVLPLSGLDQAPERRAVLLDITCDSDGAIDHYIDGDGIATTMPMPQYDPENPPLIGFFMVGAYQEILGNMHNLFGDTASVDVFVFEDGSVEVQDSDEGNTVAEMLEYVQLDPEVLLTRFRDQVRKTDLAPELQTQFLDEFESGLYGYTYLEDE
;
A
#
# COMPACT_ATOMS: atom_id res chain seq x y z
N TYR A 1 25.30 -3.49 19.02
CA TYR A 1 24.43 -4.65 18.77
C TYR A 1 24.86 -5.89 19.55
N ILE A 2 25.89 -6.66 19.14
CA ILE A 2 26.29 -7.95 19.78
C ILE A 2 26.41 -7.87 21.30
N ARG A 3 27.10 -6.86 21.84
CA ARG A 3 27.22 -6.68 23.29
C ARG A 3 25.87 -6.55 24.00
N LEU A 4 24.91 -5.82 23.42
CA LEU A 4 23.57 -5.66 24.01
C LEU A 4 22.80 -6.99 24.01
N ALA A 5 22.89 -7.76 22.92
CA ALA A 5 22.28 -9.09 22.86
C ALA A 5 22.87 -10.05 23.92
N LEU A 6 24.19 -10.03 24.10
CA LEU A 6 24.87 -10.81 25.15
C LEU A 6 24.52 -10.32 26.56
N ILE A 7 24.35 -9.02 26.76
CA ILE A 7 23.85 -8.47 28.03
C ILE A 7 22.43 -8.97 28.29
N GLY A 8 21.55 -9.01 27.28
CA GLY A 8 20.20 -9.57 27.39
C GLY A 8 20.20 -11.04 27.84
N GLU A 9 21.04 -11.89 27.25
CA GLU A 9 21.21 -13.28 27.71
C GLU A 9 21.71 -13.33 29.17
N LYS A 10 22.67 -12.45 29.52
CA LYS A 10 23.19 -12.36 30.89
C LYS A 10 22.15 -11.92 31.92
N LEU A 11 21.17 -11.11 31.51
CA LEU A 11 20.05 -10.67 32.35
C LEU A 11 18.97 -11.75 32.52
N GLY A 12 19.06 -12.88 31.80
CA GLY A 12 18.16 -14.02 31.93
C GLY A 12 17.16 -14.17 30.77
N HIS A 13 17.20 -13.30 29.77
CA HIS A 13 16.45 -13.53 28.52
C HIS A 13 17.08 -14.68 27.72
N LYS A 14 16.32 -15.30 26.81
CA LYS A 14 16.84 -16.26 25.82
C LYS A 14 17.04 -15.53 24.49
N VAL A 15 18.24 -15.03 24.24
CA VAL A 15 18.56 -14.20 23.08
C VAL A 15 19.36 -15.01 22.07
N TYR A 16 18.74 -15.35 20.95
CA TYR A 16 19.43 -16.00 19.84
C TYR A 16 20.15 -14.95 18.98
N LEU A 17 21.48 -14.99 18.95
CA LEU A 17 22.28 -14.25 17.97
C LEU A 17 22.41 -15.10 16.70
N VAL A 18 21.57 -14.81 15.70
CA VAL A 18 21.62 -15.51 14.40
C VAL A 18 22.82 -15.02 13.60
N ILE A 19 23.74 -15.93 13.28
CA ILE A 19 24.90 -15.65 12.44
C ILE A 19 24.43 -15.61 10.99
N GLU A 20 24.54 -14.43 10.39
CA GLU A 20 24.15 -14.17 9.00
C GLU A 20 25.36 -13.92 8.10
N LYS A 21 26.51 -13.56 8.68
CA LYS A 21 27.79 -13.41 7.98
C LYS A 21 28.91 -14.07 8.75
N MET A 22 29.80 -14.77 8.04
CA MET A 22 30.87 -15.54 8.67
C MET A 22 31.85 -14.66 9.49
N SER A 23 31.95 -13.36 9.19
CA SER A 23 32.75 -12.42 9.98
C SER A 23 32.20 -12.15 11.38
N GLU A 24 30.90 -12.39 11.61
CA GLU A 24 30.23 -12.06 12.88
C GLU A 24 30.65 -13.01 14.00
N ILE A 25 30.90 -14.29 13.72
CA ILE A 25 31.20 -15.28 14.76
C ILE A 25 32.43 -14.90 15.58
N LYS A 26 33.47 -14.37 14.92
CA LYS A 26 34.69 -13.92 15.61
C LYS A 26 34.36 -12.84 16.66
N LEU A 27 33.58 -11.84 16.26
CA LEU A 27 33.19 -10.73 17.14
C LEU A 27 32.28 -11.21 18.27
N VAL A 28 31.36 -12.14 17.99
CA VAL A 28 30.50 -12.72 19.03
C VAL A 28 31.31 -13.49 20.07
N MET A 29 32.27 -14.31 19.65
CA MET A 29 33.13 -15.06 20.56
C MET A 29 34.01 -14.15 21.44
N GLU A 30 34.66 -13.15 20.83
CA GLU A 30 35.49 -12.18 21.56
C GLU A 30 34.69 -11.41 22.62
N GLU A 31 33.50 -10.90 22.27
CA GLU A 31 32.69 -10.13 23.22
C GLU A 31 31.99 -11.02 24.26
N ALA A 32 31.66 -12.27 23.91
CA ALA A 32 31.14 -13.25 24.87
C ALA A 32 32.16 -13.58 25.96
N GLU A 33 33.43 -13.74 25.60
CA GLU A 33 34.52 -13.92 26.58
C GLU A 33 34.70 -12.68 27.45
N ARG A 34 34.72 -11.48 26.87
CA ARG A 34 34.86 -10.21 27.62
C ARG A 34 33.73 -9.99 28.61
N LEU A 35 32.50 -10.36 28.24
CA LEU A 35 31.33 -10.23 29.11
C LEU A 35 31.14 -11.44 30.04
N ASN A 36 31.93 -12.50 29.88
CA ASN A 36 31.78 -13.78 30.57
C ASN A 36 30.34 -14.32 30.46
N VAL A 37 29.86 -14.47 29.22
CA VAL A 37 28.53 -14.98 28.86
C VAL A 37 28.71 -16.15 27.90
N VAL A 38 27.94 -17.22 28.07
CA VAL A 38 27.86 -18.29 27.07
C VAL A 38 26.86 -17.84 26.00
N PRO A 39 27.28 -17.60 24.74
CA PRO A 39 26.37 -17.10 23.73
C PRO A 39 25.40 -18.20 23.29
N ARG A 40 24.15 -17.81 23.03
CA ARG A 40 23.13 -18.62 22.36
C ARG A 40 23.06 -18.17 20.90
N LEU A 41 23.37 -19.09 19.99
CA LEU A 41 23.58 -18.79 18.57
C LEU A 41 22.52 -19.46 17.71
N GLY A 42 22.16 -18.77 16.64
CA GLY A 42 21.50 -19.35 15.48
C GLY A 42 22.41 -19.27 14.25
N VAL A 43 22.04 -19.95 13.18
CA VAL A 43 22.65 -19.78 11.86
C VAL A 43 21.56 -19.55 10.82
N ARG A 44 21.72 -18.50 10.01
CA ARG A 44 20.89 -18.31 8.82
C ARG A 44 21.53 -19.03 7.65
N ALA A 45 20.92 -20.11 7.17
CA ALA A 45 21.41 -20.82 5.98
C ALA A 45 20.89 -20.15 4.70
N ARG A 46 21.76 -20.00 3.69
CA ARG A 46 21.30 -19.67 2.33
C ARG A 46 20.75 -20.91 1.65
N LEU A 47 19.57 -20.76 1.08
CA LEU A 47 18.90 -21.79 0.32
C LEU A 47 19.21 -21.63 -1.17
N SER A 48 19.23 -22.75 -1.89
CA SER A 48 19.22 -22.76 -3.35
C SER A 48 17.81 -22.49 -3.90
N SER A 49 16.78 -22.87 -3.15
CA SER A 49 15.39 -22.49 -3.41
C SER A 49 15.13 -21.01 -3.11
N GLN A 50 14.23 -20.41 -3.90
CA GLN A 50 13.88 -19.00 -3.82
C GLN A 50 12.36 -18.83 -3.89
N GLY A 51 11.81 -17.84 -3.18
CA GLY A 51 10.43 -17.41 -3.36
C GLY A 51 10.21 -16.61 -4.64
N SER A 52 8.97 -16.52 -5.09
CA SER A 52 8.52 -15.64 -6.18
C SER A 52 7.96 -14.31 -5.65
N GLY A 53 7.80 -13.31 -6.53
CA GLY A 53 7.15 -12.02 -6.22
C GLY A 53 8.10 -10.86 -5.90
N LYS A 54 7.52 -9.72 -5.49
CA LYS A 54 8.20 -8.42 -5.25
C LYS A 54 9.38 -8.50 -4.25
N TRP A 55 9.35 -9.48 -3.34
CA TRP A 55 10.37 -9.67 -2.29
C TRP A 55 11.40 -10.76 -2.59
N GLN A 56 11.46 -11.28 -3.82
CA GLN A 56 12.33 -12.39 -4.24
C GLN A 56 13.82 -12.19 -3.87
N SER A 57 14.32 -10.96 -3.89
CA SER A 57 15.72 -10.63 -3.58
C SER A 57 16.13 -10.91 -2.13
N SER A 58 15.15 -11.11 -1.23
CA SER A 58 15.37 -11.39 0.18
C SER A 58 15.73 -12.87 0.45
N GLY A 59 15.38 -13.78 -0.47
CA GLY A 59 15.64 -15.22 -0.38
C GLY A 59 16.63 -15.74 -1.45
N GLY A 60 16.99 -17.03 -1.35
CA GLY A 60 17.82 -17.73 -2.33
C GLY A 60 19.33 -17.39 -2.29
N GLU A 61 20.08 -17.90 -3.26
CA GLU A 61 21.55 -17.80 -3.34
C GLU A 61 22.06 -16.35 -3.36
N LYS A 62 21.29 -15.44 -3.99
CA LYS A 62 21.63 -14.01 -4.15
C LYS A 62 21.21 -13.15 -2.95
N SER A 63 20.66 -13.75 -1.88
CA SER A 63 20.25 -13.01 -0.68
C SER A 63 21.41 -12.24 -0.06
N LYS A 64 21.12 -11.03 0.44
CA LYS A 64 22.08 -10.16 1.14
C LYS A 64 22.67 -10.81 2.39
N PHE A 65 21.93 -11.74 3.01
CA PHE A 65 22.25 -12.34 4.30
C PHE A 65 22.26 -13.87 4.22
N GLY A 66 22.78 -14.50 5.27
CA GLY A 66 22.90 -15.94 5.40
C GLY A 66 24.24 -16.49 4.92
N LEU A 67 24.56 -17.68 5.42
CA LEU A 67 25.79 -18.41 5.12
C LEU A 67 25.57 -19.40 3.97
N ALA A 68 26.51 -19.42 3.04
CA ALA A 68 26.60 -20.52 2.07
C ALA A 68 26.93 -21.84 2.78
N ALA A 69 26.62 -22.99 2.16
CA ALA A 69 26.87 -24.31 2.75
C ALA A 69 28.31 -24.50 3.24
N THR A 70 29.31 -23.99 2.51
CA THR A 70 30.73 -24.02 2.91
C THR A 70 30.99 -23.21 4.18
N GLN A 71 30.34 -22.05 4.33
CA GLN A 71 30.45 -21.20 5.52
C GLN A 71 29.74 -21.82 6.72
N VAL A 72 28.61 -22.52 6.51
CA VAL A 72 27.94 -23.28 7.59
C VAL A 72 28.88 -24.35 8.14
N LEU A 73 29.56 -25.11 7.27
CA LEU A 73 30.56 -26.09 7.72
C LEU A 73 31.73 -25.43 8.47
N GLN A 74 32.23 -24.29 7.98
CA GLN A 74 33.28 -23.53 8.67
C GLN A 74 32.84 -23.02 10.05
N LEU A 75 31.58 -22.58 10.18
CA LEU A 75 31.00 -22.16 11.46
C LEU A 75 30.97 -23.31 12.46
N VAL A 76 30.52 -24.50 12.03
CA VAL A 76 30.50 -25.70 12.86
C VAL A 76 31.91 -26.06 13.34
N GLU A 77 32.90 -26.07 12.44
CA GLU A 77 34.28 -26.40 12.83
C GLU A 77 34.90 -25.33 13.75
N THR A 78 34.63 -24.04 13.51
CA THR A 78 35.07 -22.95 14.39
C THR A 78 34.51 -23.13 15.82
N LEU A 79 33.23 -23.49 15.94
CA LEU A 79 32.60 -23.75 17.23
C LEU A 79 33.10 -25.06 17.87
N ARG A 80 33.42 -26.08 17.06
CA ARG A 80 34.02 -27.34 17.52
C ARG A 80 35.40 -27.10 18.14
N GLU A 81 36.25 -26.36 17.45
CA GLU A 81 37.60 -26.00 17.93
C GLU A 81 37.55 -25.17 19.22
N ALA A 82 36.55 -24.29 19.35
CA ALA A 82 36.33 -23.50 20.55
C ALA A 82 35.63 -24.26 21.70
N GLY A 83 35.22 -25.53 21.49
CA GLY A 83 34.46 -26.30 22.49
C GLY A 83 33.09 -25.70 22.80
N ARG A 84 32.44 -25.11 21.79
CA ARG A 84 31.21 -24.28 21.90
C ARG A 84 30.13 -24.73 20.91
N LEU A 85 30.17 -25.96 20.41
CA LEU A 85 29.12 -26.49 19.51
C LEU A 85 27.72 -26.37 20.11
N ASP A 86 27.59 -26.58 21.42
CA ASP A 86 26.31 -26.48 22.13
C ASP A 86 25.71 -25.07 22.14
N SER A 87 26.49 -24.03 21.80
CA SER A 87 25.98 -22.68 21.64
C SER A 87 25.10 -22.54 20.39
N LEU A 88 25.32 -23.33 19.34
CA LEU A 88 24.55 -23.29 18.11
C LEU A 88 23.29 -24.14 18.24
N GLN A 89 22.13 -23.47 18.41
CA GLN A 89 20.88 -24.11 18.82
C GLN A 89 19.70 -23.79 17.89
N LEU A 90 19.85 -22.85 16.96
CA LEU A 90 18.76 -22.41 16.07
C LEU A 90 19.20 -22.45 14.61
N LEU A 91 18.39 -23.06 13.76
CA LEU A 91 18.51 -22.97 12.31
C LEU A 91 17.44 -22.01 11.81
N HIS A 92 17.85 -20.98 11.10
CA HIS A 92 16.98 -19.96 10.54
C HIS A 92 17.11 -19.95 9.01
N PHE A 93 16.00 -19.67 8.32
CA PHE A 93 15.99 -19.29 6.92
C PHE A 93 14.85 -18.30 6.68
N HIS A 94 14.95 -17.52 5.61
CA HIS A 94 13.92 -16.56 5.25
C HIS A 94 13.80 -16.48 3.73
N LEU A 95 12.59 -16.76 3.23
CA LEU A 95 12.28 -16.82 1.80
C LEU A 95 11.85 -15.46 1.22
N GLY A 96 11.52 -14.49 2.07
CA GLY A 96 10.96 -13.18 1.71
C GLY A 96 9.61 -12.92 2.39
N SER A 97 9.11 -11.69 2.29
CA SER A 97 7.75 -11.31 2.72
C SER A 97 6.75 -11.63 1.61
N GLN A 98 5.46 -11.81 1.97
CA GLN A 98 4.36 -12.00 1.02
C GLN A 98 4.61 -13.12 -0.02
N LEU A 99 4.83 -14.36 0.43
CA LEU A 99 4.98 -15.49 -0.50
C LEU A 99 3.60 -15.86 -1.05
N ALA A 100 3.36 -15.61 -2.33
CA ALA A 100 2.06 -15.87 -2.98
C ALA A 100 1.78 -17.36 -3.22
N ASN A 101 2.84 -18.19 -3.31
CA ASN A 101 2.75 -19.58 -3.73
C ASN A 101 3.20 -20.57 -2.64
N ILE A 102 2.30 -21.45 -2.22
CA ILE A 102 2.57 -22.48 -1.21
C ILE A 102 3.71 -23.43 -1.58
N ARG A 103 3.93 -23.68 -2.89
CA ARG A 103 5.01 -24.56 -3.34
C ARG A 103 6.40 -24.01 -3.02
N ASP A 104 6.55 -22.69 -3.00
CA ASP A 104 7.82 -22.04 -2.69
C ASP A 104 8.17 -22.27 -1.21
N ILE A 105 7.16 -22.17 -0.34
CA ILE A 105 7.27 -22.46 1.10
C ILE A 105 7.62 -23.92 1.32
N ALA A 106 6.87 -24.84 0.70
CA ALA A 106 7.10 -26.28 0.82
C ALA A 106 8.51 -26.68 0.36
N THR A 107 9.01 -26.04 -0.70
CA THR A 107 10.36 -26.30 -1.24
C THR A 107 11.44 -25.78 -0.29
N GLY A 108 11.29 -24.55 0.21
CA GLY A 108 12.24 -23.95 1.16
C GLY A 108 12.31 -24.66 2.50
N VAL A 109 11.16 -25.10 3.04
CA VAL A 109 11.09 -25.91 4.25
C VAL A 109 11.79 -27.25 4.03
N ARG A 110 11.53 -27.94 2.90
CA ARG A 110 12.14 -29.25 2.61
C ARG A 110 13.66 -29.16 2.52
N GLU A 111 14.18 -28.13 1.85
CA GLU A 111 15.63 -27.89 1.77
C GLU A 111 16.22 -27.59 3.16
N SER A 112 15.57 -26.71 3.93
CA SER A 112 16.03 -26.33 5.27
C SER A 112 15.97 -27.49 6.27
N ALA A 113 14.96 -28.36 6.15
CA ALA A 113 14.88 -29.58 6.96
C ALA A 113 16.07 -30.52 6.70
N ARG A 114 16.64 -30.52 5.48
CA ARG A 114 17.90 -31.23 5.21
C ARG A 114 19.09 -30.60 5.90
N PHE A 115 19.18 -29.26 5.97
CA PHE A 115 20.21 -28.59 6.78
C PHE A 115 20.11 -28.99 8.26
N TYR A 116 18.90 -29.06 8.81
CA TYR A 116 18.68 -29.54 10.18
C TYR A 116 19.24 -30.96 10.40
N VAL A 117 18.91 -31.89 9.50
CA VAL A 117 19.39 -33.28 9.55
C VAL A 117 20.93 -33.34 9.44
N GLU A 118 21.52 -32.63 8.49
CA GLU A 118 22.97 -32.67 8.27
C GLU A 118 23.75 -31.99 9.42
N LEU A 119 23.22 -30.91 10.02
CA LEU A 119 23.81 -30.29 11.20
C LEU A 119 23.81 -31.25 12.41
N HIS A 120 22.73 -32.01 12.62
CA HIS A 120 22.67 -33.05 13.64
C HIS A 120 23.71 -34.15 13.41
N LYS A 121 23.92 -34.59 12.16
CA LYS A 121 24.98 -35.56 11.82
C LYS A 121 26.39 -35.04 12.12
N LEU A 122 26.61 -33.73 12.06
CA LEU A 122 27.87 -33.08 12.43
C LEU A 122 28.05 -32.93 13.95
N GLY A 123 27.04 -33.30 14.74
CA GLY A 123 27.04 -33.24 16.20
C GLY A 123 26.48 -31.95 16.78
N VAL A 124 25.84 -31.09 15.97
CA VAL A 124 25.19 -29.87 16.45
C VAL A 124 23.80 -30.20 16.96
N ASN A 125 23.48 -29.79 18.20
CA ASN A 125 22.15 -29.98 18.77
C ASN A 125 21.24 -28.78 18.45
N ILE A 126 20.74 -28.71 17.21
CA ILE A 126 19.73 -27.70 16.84
C ILE A 126 18.41 -28.05 17.52
N GLN A 127 17.86 -27.08 18.26
CA GLN A 127 16.63 -27.19 19.04
C GLN A 127 15.48 -26.38 18.43
N CYS A 128 15.80 -25.32 17.69
CA CYS A 128 14.85 -24.42 17.07
C CYS A 128 14.99 -24.47 15.55
N PHE A 129 13.86 -24.64 14.86
CA PHE A 129 13.73 -24.58 13.42
C PHE A 129 12.85 -23.38 13.08
N ASP A 130 13.50 -22.29 12.70
CA ASP A 130 12.87 -21.02 12.41
C ASP A 130 12.72 -20.84 10.90
N VAL A 131 11.46 -20.78 10.46
CA VAL A 131 11.11 -20.64 9.04
C VAL A 131 11.06 -19.18 8.58
N GLY A 132 11.35 -18.24 9.49
CA GLY A 132 11.23 -16.82 9.27
C GLY A 132 9.79 -16.40 9.00
N GLY A 133 9.64 -15.23 8.37
CA GLY A 133 8.36 -14.75 7.85
C GLY A 133 7.95 -15.39 6.52
N GLY A 134 7.09 -14.69 5.78
CA GLY A 134 6.67 -15.07 4.43
C GLY A 134 5.27 -15.65 4.32
N LEU A 135 4.62 -15.98 5.44
CA LEU A 135 3.17 -16.15 5.48
C LEU A 135 2.51 -14.88 4.94
N GLY A 136 1.92 -14.98 3.75
CA GLY A 136 1.30 -13.86 3.07
C GLY A 136 -0.12 -13.62 3.54
N VAL A 137 -0.64 -12.46 3.15
CA VAL A 137 -2.00 -12.01 3.43
C VAL A 137 -2.72 -11.79 2.11
N ASP A 138 -3.98 -12.18 2.03
CA ASP A 138 -4.79 -11.96 0.83
C ASP A 138 -5.38 -10.53 0.86
N TYR A 139 -4.73 -9.60 0.17
CA TYR A 139 -5.20 -8.21 0.08
C TYR A 139 -6.30 -8.05 -0.97
N GLU A 140 -6.32 -8.90 -2.00
CA GLU A 140 -7.29 -8.82 -3.10
C GLU A 140 -8.61 -9.53 -2.79
N GLY A 141 -8.58 -10.53 -1.89
CA GLY A 141 -9.73 -11.39 -1.59
C GLY A 141 -9.96 -12.50 -2.62
N THR A 142 -9.09 -12.62 -3.63
CA THR A 142 -9.24 -13.58 -4.74
C THR A 142 -8.65 -14.96 -4.42
N ARG A 143 -7.85 -15.05 -3.35
CA ARG A 143 -7.12 -16.27 -2.95
C ARG A 143 -6.35 -16.92 -4.12
N SER A 144 -5.79 -16.07 -4.95
CA SER A 144 -5.05 -16.43 -6.16
C SER A 144 -3.54 -16.33 -5.95
N GLN A 145 -2.78 -16.82 -6.94
CA GLN A 145 -1.32 -16.66 -6.99
C GLN A 145 -0.96 -15.35 -7.71
N SER A 146 -1.31 -14.21 -7.13
CA SER A 146 -0.95 -12.86 -7.59
C SER A 146 0.02 -12.19 -6.61
N ASP A 147 0.53 -11.00 -6.94
CA ASP A 147 1.51 -10.30 -6.11
C ASP A 147 0.94 -9.82 -4.76
N CYS A 148 -0.35 -9.50 -4.70
CA CYS A 148 -1.03 -9.00 -3.50
C CYS A 148 -1.99 -10.04 -2.89
N SER A 149 -1.97 -11.30 -3.35
CA SER A 149 -2.77 -12.41 -2.82
C SER A 149 -1.89 -13.61 -2.44
N VAL A 150 -2.50 -14.63 -1.84
CA VAL A 150 -1.91 -15.94 -1.58
C VAL A 150 -2.81 -17.08 -2.08
N ASN A 151 -2.20 -18.14 -2.61
CA ASN A 151 -2.93 -19.33 -3.09
C ASN A 151 -3.17 -20.40 -2.01
N TYR A 152 -3.01 -20.07 -0.73
CA TYR A 152 -3.09 -21.01 0.40
C TYR A 152 -3.76 -20.40 1.61
N GLY A 153 -4.23 -21.26 2.53
CA GLY A 153 -4.74 -20.83 3.83
C GLY A 153 -3.73 -21.00 4.96
N LEU A 154 -4.06 -20.43 6.13
CA LEU A 154 -3.25 -20.55 7.35
C LEU A 154 -2.94 -22.02 7.72
N ASN A 155 -3.95 -22.89 7.67
CA ASN A 155 -3.77 -24.31 8.00
C ASN A 155 -2.88 -25.03 6.99
N GLU A 156 -2.96 -24.66 5.71
CA GLU A 156 -2.13 -25.26 4.66
C GLU A 156 -0.67 -24.84 4.81
N TYR A 157 -0.42 -23.56 5.13
CA TYR A 157 0.91 -23.08 5.51
C TYR A 157 1.47 -23.87 6.70
N ALA A 158 0.72 -23.95 7.80
CA ALA A 158 1.13 -24.68 8.99
C ALA A 158 1.42 -26.15 8.69
N ASN A 159 0.54 -26.81 7.93
CA ASN A 159 0.74 -28.20 7.52
C ASN A 159 2.03 -28.37 6.70
N ASN A 160 2.28 -27.54 5.69
CA ASN A 160 3.48 -27.65 4.87
C ASN A 160 4.77 -27.46 5.69
N VAL A 161 4.76 -26.54 6.66
CA VAL A 161 5.89 -26.34 7.59
C VAL A 161 6.10 -27.56 8.48
N ILE A 162 5.05 -27.98 9.21
CA ILE A 162 5.14 -29.05 10.21
C ILE A 162 5.45 -30.40 9.57
N TRP A 163 4.77 -30.76 8.47
CA TRP A 163 5.06 -32.00 7.74
C TRP A 163 6.46 -31.98 7.12
N GLY A 164 6.89 -30.84 6.57
CA GLY A 164 8.19 -30.70 5.92
C GLY A 164 9.38 -30.99 6.86
N ILE A 165 9.32 -30.50 8.11
CA ILE A 165 10.34 -30.83 9.12
C ILE A 165 10.09 -32.18 9.79
N GLY A 166 8.82 -32.54 10.03
CA GLY A 166 8.43 -33.77 10.71
C GLY A 166 8.85 -35.03 9.96
N ASP A 167 8.60 -35.10 8.64
CA ASP A 167 9.00 -36.23 7.81
C ASP A 167 10.53 -36.40 7.78
N ALA A 168 11.27 -35.30 7.66
CA ALA A 168 12.73 -35.32 7.70
C ALA A 168 13.26 -35.83 9.05
N CYS A 169 12.62 -35.46 10.16
CA CYS A 169 13.00 -35.96 11.48
C CYS A 169 12.69 -37.46 11.62
N ASN A 170 11.52 -37.91 11.18
CA ASN A 170 11.08 -39.30 11.27
C ASN A 170 11.97 -40.23 10.42
N GLU A 171 12.31 -39.82 9.20
CA GLU A 171 13.18 -40.58 8.29
C GLU A 171 14.58 -40.82 8.87
N HIS A 172 15.13 -39.84 9.60
CA HIS A 172 16.49 -39.89 10.16
C HIS A 172 16.53 -40.23 11.65
N GLY A 173 15.38 -40.53 12.28
CA GLY A 173 15.29 -40.87 13.70
C GLY A 173 15.72 -39.73 14.65
N LEU A 174 15.51 -38.48 14.23
CA LEU A 174 15.89 -37.29 14.99
C LEU A 174 14.72 -36.75 15.84
N PRO A 175 15.00 -36.04 16.94
CA PRO A 175 13.96 -35.35 17.71
C PRO A 175 13.31 -34.24 16.87
N HIS A 176 12.03 -33.98 17.13
CA HIS A 176 11.32 -32.87 16.50
C HIS A 176 11.74 -31.54 17.16
N PRO A 177 12.24 -30.56 16.40
CA PRO A 177 12.65 -29.27 16.96
C PRO A 177 11.43 -28.40 17.31
N THR A 178 11.64 -27.38 18.13
CA THR A 178 10.67 -26.29 18.29
C THR A 178 10.59 -25.51 16.98
N VAL A 179 9.39 -25.38 16.43
CA VAL A 179 9.17 -24.62 15.19
C VAL A 179 8.84 -23.17 15.53
N ILE A 180 9.53 -22.23 14.88
CA ILE A 180 9.34 -20.79 15.02
C ILE A 180 8.95 -20.22 13.66
N THR A 181 8.08 -19.21 13.66
CA THR A 181 7.78 -18.38 12.48
C THR A 181 7.74 -16.91 12.90
N GLU A 182 8.21 -16.05 12.01
CA GLU A 182 8.28 -14.59 12.18
C GLU A 182 7.21 -13.91 11.30
N SER A 183 5.97 -14.40 11.37
CA SER A 183 4.85 -13.99 10.51
C SER A 183 4.26 -12.62 10.89
N GLY A 184 5.08 -11.57 10.86
CA GLY A 184 4.71 -10.19 11.27
C GLY A 184 3.53 -9.62 10.46
N ARG A 185 3.65 -9.58 9.13
CA ARG A 185 2.58 -9.08 8.24
C ARG A 185 1.25 -9.82 8.48
N ALA A 186 1.29 -11.12 8.74
CA ALA A 186 0.09 -11.92 8.95
C ALA A 186 -0.66 -11.54 10.24
N VAL A 187 0.05 -11.10 11.28
CA VAL A 187 -0.57 -10.72 12.56
C VAL A 187 -0.97 -9.24 12.62
N THR A 188 -0.32 -8.36 11.86
CA THR A 188 -0.59 -6.91 11.92
C THR A 188 -1.40 -6.37 10.74
N ALA A 189 -1.52 -7.04 9.60
CA ALA A 189 -2.14 -6.42 8.41
C ALA A 189 -3.55 -5.85 8.67
N HIS A 190 -4.42 -6.59 9.36
CA HIS A 190 -5.85 -6.26 9.47
C HIS A 190 -6.21 -5.34 10.64
N HIS A 191 -5.28 -5.06 11.57
CA HIS A 191 -5.63 -4.45 12.86
C HIS A 191 -5.85 -2.93 12.81
N THR A 192 -5.37 -2.27 11.75
CA THR A 192 -5.48 -0.82 11.55
C THR A 192 -6.33 -0.54 10.31
N VAL A 193 -7.19 0.48 10.40
CA VAL A 193 -7.96 1.05 9.29
C VAL A 193 -7.69 2.54 9.24
N LEU A 194 -7.24 3.05 8.10
CA LEU A 194 -7.17 4.49 7.86
C LEU A 194 -8.57 4.97 7.45
N VAL A 195 -9.06 6.03 8.08
CA VAL A 195 -10.36 6.62 7.77
C VAL A 195 -10.15 8.10 7.48
N SER A 196 -10.70 8.57 6.37
CA SER A 196 -10.66 9.99 6.02
C SER A 196 -11.91 10.41 5.24
N ASN A 197 -12.20 11.72 5.27
CA ASN A 197 -13.28 12.38 4.56
C ASN A 197 -12.87 12.74 3.12
N VAL A 198 -13.87 12.94 2.28
CA VAL A 198 -13.71 13.50 0.93
C VAL A 198 -13.99 15.00 1.01
N ILE A 199 -13.02 15.81 0.66
CA ILE A 199 -13.11 17.29 0.72
C ILE A 199 -13.51 17.92 -0.61
N GLY A 200 -13.45 17.15 -1.70
CA GLY A 200 -13.75 17.65 -3.03
C GLY A 200 -14.18 16.54 -3.97
N VAL A 201 -15.17 16.84 -4.80
CA VAL A 201 -15.68 15.93 -5.83
C VAL A 201 -15.67 16.64 -7.18
N GLU A 202 -14.83 16.19 -8.11
CA GLU A 202 -15.00 16.55 -9.52
C GLU A 202 -15.91 15.52 -10.18
N ARG A 203 -17.17 15.93 -10.37
CA ARG A 203 -18.17 15.18 -11.10
C ARG A 203 -18.39 15.81 -12.47
N ASN A 204 -18.42 14.99 -13.52
CA ASN A 204 -18.80 15.46 -14.84
C ASN A 204 -20.25 15.96 -14.81
N GLU A 205 -20.44 17.23 -15.21
CA GLU A 205 -21.77 17.82 -15.41
C GLU A 205 -22.21 17.64 -16.86
N PHE A 206 -23.42 17.09 -17.04
CA PHE A 206 -23.99 16.89 -18.37
C PHE A 206 -24.96 18.02 -18.68
N HIS A 207 -24.60 18.81 -19.69
CA HIS A 207 -25.43 19.88 -20.18
C HIS A 207 -26.22 19.41 -21.40
N ALA A 208 -27.45 19.92 -21.54
CA ALA A 208 -28.19 19.71 -22.77
C ALA A 208 -27.38 20.29 -23.95
N PRO A 209 -27.08 19.49 -24.98
CA PRO A 209 -26.18 19.92 -26.04
C PRO A 209 -26.84 21.00 -26.90
N ILE A 210 -26.08 22.06 -27.19
CA ILE A 210 -26.54 23.22 -27.97
C ILE A 210 -25.92 23.14 -29.37
N ALA A 211 -26.73 23.29 -30.40
CA ALA A 211 -26.24 23.27 -31.78
C ALA A 211 -25.12 24.31 -31.99
N PRO A 212 -24.01 23.95 -32.66
CA PRO A 212 -22.96 24.90 -32.98
C PRO A 212 -23.46 25.92 -34.01
N ALA A 213 -22.79 27.08 -34.10
CA ALA A 213 -23.11 28.08 -35.11
C ALA A 213 -23.00 27.50 -36.54
N GLU A 214 -23.82 27.95 -37.48
CA GLU A 214 -23.84 27.42 -38.85
C GLU A 214 -22.48 27.53 -39.57
N ASP A 215 -21.67 28.52 -39.22
CA ASP A 215 -20.32 28.75 -39.73
C ASP A 215 -19.21 28.12 -38.86
N ALA A 216 -19.58 27.32 -37.86
CA ALA A 216 -18.63 26.65 -37.00
C ALA A 216 -17.72 25.70 -37.80
N PRO A 217 -16.47 25.51 -37.35
CA PRO A 217 -15.51 24.62 -37.98
C PRO A 217 -16.05 23.19 -38.14
N ARG A 218 -15.61 22.50 -39.20
CA ARG A 218 -16.12 21.19 -39.59
C ARG A 218 -16.10 20.15 -38.45
N ALA A 219 -15.08 20.16 -37.59
CA ALA A 219 -14.99 19.22 -36.49
C ALA A 219 -16.14 19.38 -35.48
N LEU A 220 -16.58 20.62 -35.19
CA LEU A 220 -17.71 20.88 -34.30
C LEU A 220 -19.03 20.47 -34.96
N GLN A 221 -19.18 20.76 -36.25
CA GLN A 221 -20.34 20.32 -37.03
C GLN A 221 -20.43 18.78 -37.12
N SER A 222 -19.28 18.10 -37.21
CA SER A 222 -19.19 16.62 -37.23
C SER A 222 -19.61 15.99 -35.89
N LEU A 223 -19.16 16.56 -34.77
CA LEU A 223 -19.62 16.16 -33.43
C LEU A 223 -21.14 16.35 -33.27
N TRP A 224 -21.67 17.48 -33.73
CA TRP A 224 -23.10 17.74 -33.68
C TRP A 224 -23.90 16.78 -34.55
N ALA A 225 -23.44 16.51 -35.78
CA ALA A 225 -24.10 15.57 -36.68
C ALA A 225 -24.11 14.14 -36.10
N THR A 226 -23.03 13.73 -35.43
CA THR A 226 -22.96 12.44 -34.72
C THR A 226 -24.00 12.37 -33.61
N TRP A 227 -24.14 13.45 -32.82
CA TRP A 227 -25.17 13.55 -31.80
C TRP A 227 -26.59 13.47 -32.39
N GLU A 228 -26.90 14.23 -33.45
CA GLU A 228 -28.21 14.19 -34.11
C GLU A 228 -28.52 12.79 -34.67
N GLU A 229 -27.52 12.11 -35.24
CA GLU A 229 -27.65 10.74 -35.75
C GLU A 229 -28.00 9.75 -34.61
N MET A 230 -27.41 9.91 -33.42
CA MET A 230 -27.72 9.08 -32.25
C MET A 230 -29.16 9.24 -31.76
N GLN A 231 -29.72 10.45 -31.90
CA GLN A 231 -31.10 10.74 -31.48
C GLN A 231 -32.13 10.23 -32.50
N ASP A 232 -31.73 9.94 -33.74
CA ASP A 232 -32.62 9.37 -34.75
C ASP A 232 -32.78 7.85 -34.61
N SER A 233 -33.95 7.44 -34.13
CA SER A 233 -34.37 6.03 -34.00
C SER A 233 -34.34 5.21 -35.31
N GLY A 234 -34.23 5.87 -36.48
CA GLY A 234 -34.12 5.22 -37.79
C GLY A 234 -32.73 4.73 -38.15
N THR A 235 -31.68 5.23 -37.49
CA THR A 235 -30.29 4.93 -37.84
C THR A 235 -29.80 3.64 -37.18
N LYS A 236 -29.24 2.73 -37.98
CA LYS A 236 -28.59 1.49 -37.49
C LYS A 236 -27.08 1.61 -37.62
N ARG A 237 -26.47 2.37 -36.71
CA ARG A 237 -25.01 2.47 -36.57
C ARG A 237 -24.57 1.85 -35.25
N SER A 238 -23.32 1.40 -35.19
CA SER A 238 -22.82 0.78 -33.96
C SER A 238 -22.38 1.83 -32.96
N LEU A 239 -22.68 1.63 -31.66
CA LEU A 239 -22.25 2.51 -30.57
C LEU A 239 -20.74 2.80 -30.59
N ARG A 240 -19.95 1.78 -30.96
CA ARG A 240 -18.50 1.87 -31.05
C ARG A 240 -18.03 2.84 -32.15
N GLU A 241 -18.75 2.88 -33.25
CA GLU A 241 -18.42 3.75 -34.38
C GLU A 241 -18.67 5.22 -34.01
N TRP A 242 -19.83 5.51 -33.37
CA TRP A 242 -20.09 6.84 -32.82
C TRP A 242 -19.04 7.29 -31.82
N LEU A 243 -18.56 6.38 -30.96
CA LEU A 243 -17.49 6.69 -30.02
C LEU A 243 -16.18 7.03 -30.75
N HIS A 244 -15.75 6.19 -31.69
CA HIS A 244 -14.50 6.42 -32.44
C HIS A 244 -14.53 7.73 -33.24
N ASP A 245 -15.65 8.03 -33.90
CA ASP A 245 -15.83 9.28 -34.65
C ASP A 245 -15.72 10.48 -33.71
N SER A 246 -16.42 10.43 -32.57
CA SER A 246 -16.40 11.51 -31.59
C SER A 246 -15.00 11.72 -30.98
N GLN A 247 -14.24 10.64 -30.78
CA GLN A 247 -12.85 10.71 -30.32
C GLN A 247 -11.93 11.36 -31.36
N LEU A 248 -12.09 11.01 -32.64
CA LEU A 248 -11.32 11.61 -33.72
C LEU A 248 -11.61 13.10 -33.84
N ASP A 249 -12.88 13.49 -33.84
CA ASP A 249 -13.27 14.89 -33.93
C ASP A 249 -12.77 15.70 -32.72
N LEU A 250 -12.83 15.15 -31.50
CA LEU A 250 -12.27 15.81 -30.31
C LEU A 250 -10.75 16.00 -30.42
N ASN A 251 -10.02 14.99 -30.90
CA ASN A 251 -8.57 15.09 -31.13
C ASN A 251 -8.23 16.14 -32.20
N ASP A 252 -9.04 16.24 -33.25
CA ASP A 252 -8.90 17.29 -34.28
C ASP A 252 -9.16 18.68 -33.70
N VAL A 253 -10.14 18.82 -32.80
CA VAL A 253 -10.40 20.07 -32.07
C VAL A 253 -9.21 20.45 -31.19
N HIS A 254 -8.68 19.51 -30.39
CA HIS A 254 -7.50 19.76 -29.54
C HIS A 254 -6.28 20.15 -30.37
N SER A 255 -6.06 19.47 -31.50
CA SER A 255 -4.98 19.78 -32.42
C SER A 255 -5.14 21.17 -33.01
N GLN A 256 -6.33 21.53 -33.51
CA GLN A 256 -6.59 22.85 -34.08
C GLN A 256 -6.49 23.97 -33.04
N TYR A 257 -6.96 23.73 -31.80
CA TYR A 257 -6.79 24.67 -30.68
C TYR A 257 -5.31 24.93 -30.39
N ALA A 258 -4.49 23.87 -30.32
CA ALA A 258 -3.05 24.01 -30.08
C ALA A 258 -2.32 24.80 -31.18
N HIS A 259 -2.83 24.78 -32.41
CA HIS A 259 -2.32 25.58 -33.53
C HIS A 259 -2.93 26.99 -33.62
N GLY A 260 -3.80 27.38 -32.67
CA GLY A 260 -4.44 28.70 -32.64
C GLY A 260 -5.54 28.90 -33.69
N ILE A 261 -6.10 27.81 -34.23
CA ILE A 261 -7.18 27.84 -35.22
C ILE A 261 -8.55 27.96 -34.53
N LEU A 262 -8.72 27.27 -33.39
CA LEU A 262 -9.95 27.31 -32.58
C LEU A 262 -9.73 28.14 -31.32
N ASP A 263 -10.79 28.79 -30.87
CA ASP A 263 -10.79 29.49 -29.58
C ASP A 263 -11.19 28.57 -28.41
N LEU A 264 -11.10 29.11 -27.19
CA LEU A 264 -11.42 28.38 -25.97
C LEU A 264 -12.90 27.99 -25.88
N THR A 265 -13.81 28.82 -26.41
CA THR A 265 -15.26 28.55 -26.36
C THR A 265 -15.63 27.36 -27.24
N GLN A 266 -15.00 27.26 -28.42
CA GLN A 266 -15.17 26.14 -29.34
C GLN A 266 -14.59 24.84 -28.78
N ARG A 267 -13.41 24.91 -28.13
CA ARG A 267 -12.82 23.75 -27.44
C ARG A 267 -13.71 23.27 -26.30
N ALA A 268 -14.16 24.18 -25.43
CA ALA A 268 -15.03 23.85 -24.31
C ALA A 268 -16.36 23.24 -24.76
N TRP A 269 -16.95 23.78 -25.82
CA TRP A 269 -18.16 23.21 -26.43
C TRP A 269 -17.92 21.77 -26.92
N ALA A 270 -16.82 21.51 -27.62
CA ALA A 270 -16.50 20.17 -28.14
C ALA A 270 -16.25 19.16 -27.02
N GLU A 271 -15.56 19.56 -25.95
CA GLU A 271 -15.30 18.72 -24.78
C GLU A 271 -16.62 18.34 -24.08
N GLN A 272 -17.53 19.30 -23.87
CA GLN A 272 -18.86 19.06 -23.29
C GLN A 272 -19.75 18.19 -24.20
N GLN A 273 -19.75 18.45 -25.50
CA GLN A 273 -20.49 17.66 -26.48
C GLN A 273 -20.02 16.20 -26.50
N TYR A 274 -18.70 15.99 -26.45
CA TYR A 274 -18.10 14.66 -26.38
C TYR A 274 -18.51 13.91 -25.10
N LEU A 275 -18.45 14.56 -23.93
CA LEU A 275 -18.89 13.95 -22.67
C LEU A 275 -20.38 13.57 -22.69
N THR A 276 -21.21 14.39 -23.32
CA THR A 276 -22.64 14.12 -23.50
C THR A 276 -22.87 12.90 -24.41
N ILE A 277 -22.12 12.78 -25.51
CA ILE A 277 -22.13 11.61 -26.38
C ILE A 277 -21.69 10.36 -25.59
N CYS A 278 -20.63 10.43 -24.81
CA CYS A 278 -20.16 9.32 -23.96
C CYS A 278 -21.24 8.86 -22.98
N SER A 279 -21.92 9.79 -22.30
CA SER A 279 -23.03 9.48 -21.39
C SER A 279 -24.18 8.77 -22.11
N GLN A 280 -24.59 9.26 -23.27
CA GLN A 280 -25.65 8.64 -24.07
C GLN A 280 -25.27 7.23 -24.56
N ILE A 281 -24.01 7.03 -24.96
CA ILE A 281 -23.49 5.71 -25.34
C ILE A 281 -23.55 4.76 -24.14
N GLN A 282 -23.15 5.23 -22.95
CA GLN A 282 -23.12 4.43 -21.72
C GLN A 282 -24.50 3.87 -21.37
N GLU A 283 -25.58 4.63 -21.55
CA GLU A 283 -26.96 4.17 -21.33
C GLU A 283 -27.38 2.99 -22.22
N HIS A 284 -26.74 2.85 -23.39
CA HIS A 284 -27.08 1.84 -24.39
C HIS A 284 -26.12 0.63 -24.40
N LEU A 285 -25.06 0.65 -23.59
CA LEU A 285 -24.09 -0.44 -23.51
C LEU A 285 -24.66 -1.64 -22.73
N ASP A 286 -24.76 -2.78 -23.40
CA ASP A 286 -25.06 -4.07 -22.77
C ASP A 286 -23.80 -4.80 -22.23
N PRO A 287 -23.64 -5.01 -20.91
CA PRO A 287 -22.51 -5.73 -20.31
C PRO A 287 -22.40 -7.21 -20.72
N SER A 288 -23.51 -7.81 -21.15
CA SER A 288 -23.54 -9.19 -21.64
C SER A 288 -22.89 -9.32 -23.02
N ASN A 289 -22.84 -8.23 -23.79
CA ASN A 289 -22.19 -8.19 -25.09
C ASN A 289 -20.66 -8.04 -24.94
N ARG A 290 -19.91 -9.06 -25.36
CA ARG A 290 -18.45 -9.09 -25.29
C ARG A 290 -17.78 -7.92 -26.02
N ALA A 291 -18.37 -7.40 -27.10
CA ALA A 291 -17.82 -6.27 -27.85
C ALA A 291 -17.96 -4.93 -27.11
N HIS A 292 -18.90 -4.83 -26.17
CA HIS A 292 -19.18 -3.62 -25.39
C HIS A 292 -18.29 -3.52 -24.16
N ARG A 293 -17.85 -4.64 -23.56
CA ARG A 293 -17.07 -4.62 -22.31
C ARG A 293 -15.85 -3.70 -22.34
N PRO A 294 -14.97 -3.72 -23.36
CA PRO A 294 -13.84 -2.79 -23.39
C PRO A 294 -14.26 -1.32 -23.46
N ILE A 295 -15.43 -1.04 -24.06
CA ILE A 295 -15.99 0.31 -24.13
C ILE A 295 -16.56 0.72 -22.77
N ILE A 296 -17.21 -0.21 -22.07
CA ILE A 296 -17.70 0.01 -20.70
C ILE A 296 -16.53 0.37 -19.79
N ASP A 297 -15.44 -0.39 -19.84
CA ASP A 297 -14.25 -0.14 -19.00
C ASP A 297 -13.65 1.25 -19.32
N GLU A 298 -13.47 1.57 -20.61
CA GLU A 298 -12.97 2.87 -21.06
C GLU A 298 -13.86 4.05 -20.64
N LEU A 299 -15.18 3.92 -20.77
CA LEU A 299 -16.12 4.95 -20.36
C LEU A 299 -16.21 5.04 -18.85
N GLN A 300 -16.18 3.94 -18.10
CA GLN A 300 -16.22 3.97 -16.65
C GLN A 300 -15.03 4.75 -16.06
N GLU A 301 -13.84 4.58 -16.62
CA GLU A 301 -12.65 5.34 -16.22
C GLU A 301 -12.79 6.84 -16.53
N ARG A 302 -13.26 7.16 -17.75
CA ARG A 302 -13.42 8.55 -18.17
C ARG A 302 -14.56 9.28 -17.45
N MET A 303 -15.63 8.56 -17.14
CA MET A 303 -16.84 9.09 -16.51
C MET A 303 -16.82 8.99 -14.98
N ALA A 304 -15.76 8.42 -14.40
CA ALA A 304 -15.61 8.30 -12.96
C ALA A 304 -15.57 9.67 -12.28
N ASP A 305 -16.19 9.76 -11.12
CA ASP A 305 -16.05 10.91 -10.25
C ASP A 305 -14.64 10.92 -9.66
N LYS A 306 -13.97 12.07 -9.60
CA LYS A 306 -12.70 12.18 -8.88
C LYS A 306 -12.98 12.66 -7.46
N LEU A 307 -12.55 11.88 -6.48
CA LEU A 307 -12.71 12.20 -5.07
C LEU A 307 -11.35 12.58 -4.48
N TYR A 308 -11.25 13.79 -3.97
CA TYR A 308 -10.10 14.27 -3.22
C TYR A 308 -10.30 13.91 -1.76
N VAL A 309 -9.54 12.92 -1.29
CA VAL A 309 -9.62 12.40 0.08
C VAL A 309 -8.57 13.12 0.92
N ASN A 310 -8.94 13.57 2.12
CA ASN A 310 -8.10 14.35 3.01
C ASN A 310 -7.03 13.50 3.72
N PHE A 311 -6.06 13.02 2.96
CA PHE A 311 -4.94 12.25 3.48
C PHE A 311 -3.72 12.40 2.55
N SER A 312 -2.60 11.78 2.92
CA SER A 312 -1.41 11.67 2.07
C SER A 312 -1.08 10.20 1.83
N LEU A 313 -1.00 9.81 0.56
CA LEU A 313 -0.65 8.45 0.14
C LEU A 313 0.76 8.08 0.60
N PHE A 314 1.69 9.02 0.47
CA PHE A 314 3.10 8.85 0.84
C PHE A 314 3.32 8.67 2.34
N GLN A 315 2.44 9.27 3.15
CA GLN A 315 2.49 9.17 4.59
C GLN A 315 1.78 7.91 5.10
N SER A 316 0.55 7.66 4.65
CA SER A 316 -0.30 6.62 5.25
C SER A 316 -0.27 5.28 4.52
N MET A 317 0.12 5.27 3.24
CA MET A 317 0.17 4.06 2.41
C MET A 317 1.40 3.99 1.49
N PRO A 318 2.63 4.11 2.03
CA PRO A 318 3.86 4.18 1.24
C PRO A 318 4.09 2.94 0.36
N ASP A 319 3.68 1.74 0.78
CA ASP A 319 3.78 0.52 -0.04
C ASP A 319 2.90 0.61 -1.31
N ALA A 320 1.80 1.38 -1.31
CA ALA A 320 0.97 1.55 -2.50
C ALA A 320 1.76 2.26 -3.61
N TRP A 321 2.48 3.32 -3.25
CA TRP A 321 3.37 4.05 -4.16
C TRP A 321 4.65 3.29 -4.49
N GLY A 322 5.32 2.71 -3.49
CA GLY A 322 6.67 2.18 -3.66
C GLY A 322 6.74 0.82 -4.35
N ILE A 323 5.68 0.01 -4.23
CA ILE A 323 5.67 -1.36 -4.74
C ILE A 323 4.32 -1.77 -5.35
N ASP A 324 3.43 -0.86 -5.73
CA ASP A 324 2.09 -1.16 -6.27
C ASP A 324 1.29 -2.11 -5.36
N GLN A 325 1.36 -1.90 -4.03
CA GLN A 325 0.60 -2.69 -3.07
C GLN A 325 -0.89 -2.33 -3.13
N LEU A 326 -1.75 -3.36 -3.19
CA LEU A 326 -3.20 -3.17 -3.15
C LEU A 326 -3.70 -3.12 -1.71
N PHE A 327 -4.63 -2.21 -1.46
CA PHE A 327 -5.39 -2.10 -0.21
C PHE A 327 -6.89 -2.12 -0.54
N PRO A 328 -7.73 -2.85 0.22
CA PRO A 328 -9.17 -2.70 0.10
C PRO A 328 -9.58 -1.29 0.51
N VAL A 329 -10.23 -0.59 -0.43
CA VAL A 329 -10.77 0.76 -0.21
C VAL A 329 -12.26 0.76 -0.50
N LEU A 330 -13.05 1.31 0.40
CA LEU A 330 -14.50 1.35 0.26
C LEU A 330 -15.12 2.50 1.07
N PRO A 331 -16.31 3.00 0.68
CA PRO A 331 -17.07 3.93 1.50
C PRO A 331 -17.57 3.22 2.76
N LEU A 332 -17.59 3.92 3.89
CA LEU A 332 -18.03 3.36 5.18
C LEU A 332 -19.56 3.31 5.33
N SER A 333 -20.31 3.84 4.36
CA SER A 333 -21.78 3.87 4.36
C SER A 333 -22.34 3.59 2.96
N GLY A 334 -23.61 3.15 2.90
CA GLY A 334 -24.31 2.86 1.64
C GLY A 334 -23.92 1.54 0.96
N LEU A 335 -23.17 0.66 1.65
CA LEU A 335 -22.71 -0.63 1.12
C LEU A 335 -23.83 -1.67 0.91
N ASP A 336 -25.03 -1.39 1.41
CA ASP A 336 -26.24 -2.20 1.19
C ASP A 336 -26.90 -1.94 -0.18
N GLN A 337 -26.44 -0.90 -0.89
CA GLN A 337 -26.96 -0.50 -2.20
C GLN A 337 -26.07 -1.03 -3.33
N ALA A 338 -26.67 -1.23 -4.50
CA ALA A 338 -25.89 -1.58 -5.69
C ALA A 338 -25.00 -0.39 -6.12
N PRO A 339 -23.79 -0.64 -6.66
CA PRO A 339 -22.96 0.43 -7.16
C PRO A 339 -23.60 1.07 -8.39
N GLU A 340 -23.84 2.38 -8.33
CA GLU A 340 -24.42 3.16 -9.43
C GLU A 340 -23.36 3.99 -10.15
N ARG A 341 -22.21 4.24 -9.49
CA ARG A 341 -21.14 5.09 -10.02
C ARG A 341 -19.77 4.45 -9.86
N ARG A 342 -18.79 5.04 -10.54
CA ARG A 342 -17.38 4.74 -10.39
C ARG A 342 -16.65 5.98 -9.92
N ALA A 343 -15.59 5.80 -9.13
CA ALA A 343 -14.78 6.89 -8.64
C ALA A 343 -13.28 6.55 -8.71
N VAL A 344 -12.45 7.58 -8.82
CA VAL A 344 -11.00 7.50 -8.59
C VAL A 344 -10.67 8.36 -7.38
N LEU A 345 -9.89 7.82 -6.46
CA LEU A 345 -9.44 8.48 -5.25
C LEU A 345 -8.07 9.13 -5.49
N LEU A 346 -8.00 10.41 -5.20
CA LEU A 346 -6.78 11.20 -5.17
C LEU A 346 -6.56 11.70 -3.75
N ASP A 347 -5.31 11.78 -3.35
CA ASP A 347 -4.92 12.43 -2.11
C ASP A 347 -4.86 13.96 -2.31
N ILE A 348 -4.50 14.70 -1.25
CA ILE A 348 -4.42 16.18 -1.30
C ILE A 348 -3.01 16.70 -1.57
N THR A 349 -2.09 15.83 -1.96
CA THR A 349 -0.74 16.25 -2.33
C THR A 349 -0.74 16.93 -3.69
N CYS A 350 0.30 17.71 -3.96
CA CYS A 350 0.47 18.35 -5.26
C CYS A 350 1.14 17.43 -6.28
N ASP A 351 1.42 16.18 -5.90
CA ASP A 351 2.06 15.18 -6.75
C ASP A 351 0.99 14.35 -7.46
N SER A 352 1.14 14.16 -8.76
CA SER A 352 0.22 13.33 -9.54
C SER A 352 0.28 11.85 -9.17
N ASP A 353 1.37 11.41 -8.54
CA ASP A 353 1.52 10.05 -8.02
C ASP A 353 0.69 9.83 -6.73
N GLY A 354 0.10 10.89 -6.15
CA GLY A 354 -0.82 10.85 -5.02
C GLY A 354 -2.21 10.31 -5.36
N ALA A 355 -2.30 9.20 -6.09
CA ALA A 355 -3.56 8.60 -6.51
C ALA A 355 -3.54 7.07 -6.30
N ILE A 356 -4.73 6.48 -6.16
CA ILE A 356 -4.87 5.02 -6.13
C ILE A 356 -5.20 4.53 -7.55
N ASP A 357 -4.32 3.73 -8.12
CA ASP A 357 -4.45 3.24 -9.49
C ASP A 357 -5.39 2.05 -9.63
N HIS A 358 -5.53 1.26 -8.56
CA HIS A 358 -6.14 -0.07 -8.62
C HIS A 358 -7.03 -0.34 -7.39
N TYR A 359 -8.24 -0.83 -7.67
CA TYR A 359 -9.28 -1.08 -6.68
C TYR A 359 -9.77 -2.51 -6.77
N ILE A 360 -10.21 -3.05 -5.63
CA ILE A 360 -10.79 -4.39 -5.55
C ILE A 360 -12.23 -4.32 -6.04
N ASP A 361 -12.59 -5.17 -7.00
CA ASP A 361 -13.92 -5.23 -7.61
C ASP A 361 -14.36 -6.67 -7.84
N GLY A 362 -15.05 -7.23 -6.84
CA GLY A 362 -15.53 -8.62 -6.86
C GLY A 362 -14.38 -9.63 -6.97
N ASP A 363 -14.34 -10.37 -8.09
CA ASP A 363 -13.33 -11.40 -8.36
C ASP A 363 -12.04 -10.85 -9.02
N GLY A 364 -11.90 -9.52 -9.15
CA GLY A 364 -10.78 -8.91 -9.86
C GLY A 364 -10.36 -7.54 -9.35
N ILE A 365 -9.50 -6.90 -10.15
CA ILE A 365 -8.95 -5.56 -9.91
C ILE A 365 -9.42 -4.65 -11.04
N ALA A 366 -9.85 -3.44 -10.72
CA ALA A 366 -10.29 -2.42 -11.66
C ALA A 366 -9.49 -1.11 -11.49
N THR A 367 -9.49 -0.24 -12.51
CA THR A 367 -8.86 1.09 -12.48
C THR A 367 -9.72 2.15 -11.79
N THR A 368 -10.94 1.79 -11.40
CA THR A 368 -11.89 2.67 -10.70
C THR A 368 -12.58 1.92 -9.58
N MET A 369 -12.99 2.64 -8.53
CA MET A 369 -13.72 2.10 -7.39
C MET A 369 -15.24 2.12 -7.63
N PRO A 370 -15.99 1.02 -7.40
CA PRO A 370 -17.44 1.06 -7.35
C PRO A 370 -17.95 1.89 -6.17
N MET A 371 -18.89 2.80 -6.42
CA MET A 371 -19.52 3.63 -5.39
C MET A 371 -21.05 3.52 -5.47
N PRO A 372 -21.74 3.47 -4.32
CA PRO A 372 -23.20 3.65 -4.28
C PRO A 372 -23.55 5.08 -4.74
N GLN A 373 -24.83 5.35 -4.97
CA GLN A 373 -25.25 6.73 -5.20
C GLN A 373 -25.02 7.56 -3.93
N TYR A 374 -24.37 8.71 -4.07
CA TYR A 374 -24.07 9.63 -2.97
C TYR A 374 -24.26 11.09 -3.39
N ASP A 375 -24.47 11.94 -2.39
CA ASP A 375 -24.58 13.39 -2.54
C ASP A 375 -23.17 14.01 -2.64
N PRO A 376 -22.81 14.71 -3.75
CA PRO A 376 -21.52 15.39 -3.86
C PRO A 376 -21.28 16.46 -2.80
N GLU A 377 -22.34 17.07 -2.26
CA GLU A 377 -22.21 18.07 -1.19
C GLU A 377 -21.98 17.43 0.18
N ASN A 378 -22.22 16.12 0.31
CA ASN A 378 -22.01 15.35 1.54
C ASN A 378 -21.55 13.92 1.22
N PRO A 379 -20.30 13.76 0.73
CA PRO A 379 -19.76 12.46 0.36
C PRO A 379 -19.51 11.57 1.60
N PRO A 380 -19.55 10.24 1.44
CA PRO A 380 -19.29 9.33 2.55
C PRO A 380 -17.81 9.33 2.96
N LEU A 381 -17.53 9.01 4.22
CA LEU A 381 -16.18 8.68 4.67
C LEU A 381 -15.63 7.47 3.91
N ILE A 382 -14.33 7.49 3.64
CA ILE A 382 -13.60 6.41 2.97
C ILE A 382 -12.75 5.68 4.00
N GLY A 383 -12.81 4.35 3.97
CA GLY A 383 -11.94 3.47 4.76
C GLY A 383 -10.92 2.75 3.88
N PHE A 384 -9.67 2.77 4.31
CA PHE A 384 -8.57 2.00 3.74
C PHE A 384 -8.18 0.90 4.72
N PHE A 385 -8.38 -0.34 4.33
CA PHE A 385 -8.21 -1.50 5.18
C PHE A 385 -6.86 -2.17 4.89
N MET A 386 -6.45 -3.06 5.79
CA MET A 386 -5.23 -3.86 5.62
C MET A 386 -3.93 -3.04 5.69
N VAL A 387 -3.98 -1.85 6.28
CA VAL A 387 -2.85 -0.91 6.36
C VAL A 387 -1.98 -1.10 7.61
N GLY A 388 -2.24 -2.10 8.46
CA GLY A 388 -1.54 -2.24 9.75
C GLY A 388 -0.13 -2.86 9.70
N ALA A 389 0.35 -3.28 8.52
CA ALA A 389 1.70 -3.84 8.37
C ALA A 389 2.57 -2.91 7.52
N TYR A 390 3.75 -2.54 8.05
CA TYR A 390 4.75 -1.65 7.42
C TYR A 390 4.35 -0.17 7.25
N GLN A 391 3.08 0.13 7.02
CA GLN A 391 2.65 1.47 6.56
C GLN A 391 3.03 2.59 7.52
N GLU A 392 2.61 2.49 8.79
CA GLU A 392 2.78 3.52 9.81
C GLU A 392 4.24 4.01 9.94
N ILE A 393 5.21 3.09 9.92
CA ILE A 393 6.63 3.43 10.15
C ILE A 393 7.39 3.81 8.87
N LEU A 394 6.84 3.50 7.69
CA LEU A 394 7.47 3.78 6.40
C LEU A 394 6.97 5.08 5.76
N GLY A 395 5.97 5.72 6.37
CA GLY A 395 5.44 7.01 5.94
C GLY A 395 6.53 8.07 5.80
N ASN A 396 6.32 8.98 4.85
CA ASN A 396 7.18 10.15 4.69
C ASN A 396 6.36 11.44 4.59
N MET A 397 6.98 12.53 5.04
CA MET A 397 6.37 13.85 5.14
C MET A 397 6.33 14.61 3.81
N HIS A 398 5.84 13.96 2.73
CA HIS A 398 5.65 14.61 1.44
C HIS A 398 4.72 15.83 1.61
N ASN A 399 5.07 16.96 1.00
CA ASN A 399 4.39 18.24 1.20
C ASN A 399 4.28 18.72 2.66
N LEU A 400 5.09 18.19 3.58
CA LEU A 400 5.01 18.45 5.01
C LEU A 400 3.67 18.01 5.64
N PHE A 401 2.98 17.04 5.04
CA PHE A 401 1.91 16.32 5.73
C PHE A 401 2.55 15.33 6.71
N GLY A 402 2.31 15.50 8.00
CA GLY A 402 2.89 14.66 9.03
C GLY A 402 2.04 13.46 9.39
N ASP A 403 2.41 12.80 10.48
CA ASP A 403 1.72 11.62 11.01
C ASP A 403 0.24 11.91 11.26
N THR A 404 -0.61 10.93 10.96
CA THR A 404 -2.05 11.05 11.18
C THR A 404 -2.37 10.81 12.65
N ALA A 405 -3.43 11.45 13.15
CA ALA A 405 -4.03 11.07 14.44
C ALA A 405 -4.38 9.58 14.45
N SER A 406 -4.13 8.90 15.58
CA SER A 406 -4.39 7.48 15.76
C SER A 406 -5.08 7.22 17.10
N VAL A 407 -6.03 6.28 17.09
CA VAL A 407 -6.82 5.90 18.27
C VAL A 407 -6.93 4.39 18.36
N ASP A 408 -6.87 3.88 19.58
CA ASP A 408 -7.13 2.47 19.88
C ASP A 408 -8.60 2.28 20.24
N VAL A 409 -9.29 1.39 19.52
CA VAL A 409 -10.71 1.10 19.73
C VAL A 409 -10.90 -0.30 20.29
N PHE A 410 -11.49 -0.38 21.47
CA PHE A 410 -11.81 -1.64 22.14
C PHE A 410 -13.31 -1.88 22.13
N VAL A 411 -13.71 -3.09 21.75
CA VAL A 411 -15.11 -3.54 21.80
C VAL A 411 -15.19 -4.72 22.76
N PHE A 412 -15.95 -4.57 23.85
CA PHE A 412 -16.08 -5.59 24.89
C PHE A 412 -17.28 -6.51 24.64
N GLU A 413 -17.33 -7.65 25.32
CA GLU A 413 -18.39 -8.65 25.17
C GLU A 413 -19.79 -8.12 25.50
N ASP A 414 -19.91 -7.06 26.30
CA ASP A 414 -21.17 -6.39 26.64
C ASP A 414 -21.64 -5.38 25.58
N GLY A 415 -20.86 -5.19 24.51
CA GLY A 415 -21.11 -4.23 23.44
C GLY A 415 -20.67 -2.81 23.75
N SER A 416 -20.02 -2.56 24.89
CA SER A 416 -19.41 -1.26 25.17
C SER A 416 -18.19 -1.03 24.28
N VAL A 417 -18.02 0.23 23.87
CA VAL A 417 -16.91 0.70 23.04
C VAL A 417 -16.11 1.69 23.85
N GLU A 418 -14.81 1.42 24.00
CA GLU A 418 -13.84 2.32 24.61
C GLU A 418 -12.88 2.80 23.53
N VAL A 419 -12.67 4.12 23.47
CA VAL A 419 -11.73 4.76 22.56
C VAL A 419 -10.65 5.39 23.40
N GLN A 420 -9.41 4.96 23.19
CA GLN A 420 -8.24 5.49 23.85
C GLN A 420 -7.38 6.22 22.82
N ASP A 421 -7.06 7.49 23.08
CA ASP A 421 -6.15 8.24 22.22
C ASP A 421 -4.74 7.61 22.27
N SER A 422 -4.18 7.40 21.08
CA SER A 422 -2.83 6.84 20.93
C SER A 422 -1.86 7.93 20.49
N ASP A 423 -2.21 8.68 19.43
CA ASP A 423 -1.42 9.79 18.89
C ASP A 423 -2.34 10.90 18.36
N GLU A 424 -2.04 12.16 18.66
CA GLU A 424 -2.81 13.33 18.18
C GLU A 424 -2.46 13.68 16.72
N GLY A 425 -1.38 13.11 16.17
CA GLY A 425 -0.87 13.43 14.84
C GLY A 425 -0.10 14.75 14.83
N ASN A 426 0.53 15.04 13.70
CA ASN A 426 1.43 16.19 13.65
C ASN A 426 0.74 17.51 13.35
N THR A 427 1.32 18.57 13.93
CA THR A 427 0.96 19.96 13.62
C THR A 427 1.90 20.58 12.60
N VAL A 428 1.49 21.70 11.99
CA VAL A 428 2.35 22.46 11.06
C VAL A 428 3.65 22.92 11.75
N ALA A 429 3.58 23.31 13.03
CA ALA A 429 4.73 23.69 13.83
C ALA A 429 5.78 22.57 13.93
N GLU A 430 5.37 21.33 14.20
CA GLU A 430 6.28 20.19 14.29
C GLU A 430 6.95 19.88 12.94
N MET A 431 6.21 20.03 11.84
CA MET A 431 6.77 19.86 10.50
C MET A 431 7.77 20.96 10.13
N LEU A 432 7.55 22.18 10.61
CA LEU A 432 8.51 23.27 10.48
C LEU A 432 9.78 23.00 11.30
N GLU A 433 9.64 22.50 12.52
CA GLU A 433 10.79 22.09 13.35
C GLU A 433 11.61 20.99 12.68
N TYR A 434 10.95 20.02 12.05
CA TYR A 434 11.61 18.95 11.29
C TYR A 434 12.53 19.51 10.19
N VAL A 435 12.11 20.58 9.50
CA VAL A 435 12.93 21.30 8.51
C VAL A 435 13.79 22.42 9.11
N GLN A 436 14.00 22.41 10.43
CA GLN A 436 14.87 23.32 11.19
C GLN A 436 14.40 24.79 11.21
N LEU A 437 13.09 25.01 11.14
CA LEU A 437 12.45 26.30 11.32
C LEU A 437 11.80 26.35 12.72
N ASP A 438 12.06 27.42 13.44
CA ASP A 438 11.50 27.67 14.78
C ASP A 438 10.14 28.39 14.66
N PRO A 439 9.01 27.75 15.05
CA PRO A 439 7.67 28.32 14.97
C PRO A 439 7.52 29.60 15.82
N GLU A 440 8.17 29.70 16.98
CA GLU A 440 8.09 30.88 17.85
C GLU A 440 8.75 32.11 17.20
N VAL A 441 9.89 31.89 16.56
CA VAL A 441 10.59 32.94 15.79
C VAL A 441 9.74 33.39 14.61
N LEU A 442 9.09 32.45 13.93
CA LEU A 442 8.24 32.70 12.77
C LEU A 442 6.99 33.50 13.17
N LEU A 443 6.32 33.12 14.26
CA LEU A 443 5.19 33.86 14.84
C LEU A 443 5.59 35.29 15.26
N THR A 444 6.76 35.45 15.88
CA THR A 444 7.28 36.78 16.25
C THR A 444 7.52 37.66 15.02
N ARG A 445 8.09 37.11 13.96
CA ARG A 445 8.30 37.83 12.70
C ARG A 445 6.99 38.21 12.02
N PHE A 446 5.99 37.33 12.05
CA PHE A 446 4.67 37.63 11.51
C PHE A 446 3.99 38.76 12.29
N ARG A 447 4.06 38.72 13.64
CA ARG A 447 3.60 39.81 14.52
C ARG A 447 4.22 41.17 14.17
N ASP A 448 5.52 41.20 13.91
CA ASP A 448 6.21 42.44 13.50
C ASP A 448 5.82 42.94 12.11
N GLN A 449 5.44 42.03 11.18
CA GLN A 449 4.94 42.41 9.86
C GLN A 449 3.54 43.00 9.95
N VAL A 450 2.62 42.33 10.66
CA VAL A 450 1.23 42.79 10.85
C VAL A 450 1.20 44.18 11.50
N ARG A 451 2.04 44.43 12.51
CA ARG A 451 2.15 45.76 13.16
C ARG A 451 2.60 46.90 12.24
N LYS A 452 3.29 46.60 11.14
CA LYS A 452 3.77 47.60 10.17
C LYS A 452 2.74 47.90 9.08
N THR A 453 1.61 47.19 9.06
CA THR A 453 0.54 47.42 8.10
C THR A 453 -0.35 48.59 8.52
N ASP A 454 -0.97 49.25 7.54
CA ASP A 454 -1.96 50.31 7.77
C ASP A 454 -3.39 49.75 8.02
N LEU A 455 -3.51 48.47 8.39
CA LEU A 455 -4.79 47.80 8.63
C LEU A 455 -5.42 48.22 9.96
N ALA A 456 -6.74 48.07 10.07
CA ALA A 456 -7.46 48.32 11.32
C ALA A 456 -6.99 47.37 12.44
N PRO A 457 -6.91 47.82 13.71
CA PRO A 457 -6.44 46.98 14.83
C PRO A 457 -7.24 45.68 15.03
N GLU A 458 -8.55 45.71 14.74
CA GLU A 458 -9.38 44.50 14.81
C GLU A 458 -8.91 43.45 13.80
N LEU A 459 -8.68 43.85 12.54
CA LEU A 459 -8.23 42.96 11.47
C LEU A 459 -6.79 42.47 11.70
N GLN A 460 -5.92 43.31 12.27
CA GLN A 460 -4.59 42.89 12.67
C GLN A 460 -4.64 41.76 13.71
N THR A 461 -5.54 41.86 14.69
CA THR A 461 -5.71 40.82 15.71
C THR A 461 -6.24 39.53 15.09
N GLN A 462 -7.28 39.63 14.24
CA GLN A 462 -7.84 38.50 13.53
C GLN A 462 -6.77 37.73 12.73
N PHE A 463 -5.90 38.42 11.99
CA PHE A 463 -4.85 37.77 11.20
C PHE A 463 -3.81 37.06 12.07
N LEU A 464 -3.51 37.58 13.26
CA LEU A 464 -2.61 36.90 14.19
C LEU A 464 -3.22 35.62 14.74
N ASP A 465 -4.51 35.66 15.08
CA ASP A 465 -5.25 34.51 15.61
C ASP A 465 -5.38 33.42 14.53
N GLU A 466 -5.74 33.79 13.30
CA GLU A 466 -5.81 32.84 12.15
C GLU A 466 -4.44 32.21 11.86
N PHE A 467 -3.37 33.00 11.88
CA PHE A 467 -2.02 32.51 11.64
C PHE A 467 -1.52 31.57 12.75
N GLU A 468 -1.77 31.92 14.01
CA GLU A 468 -1.39 31.10 15.16
C GLU A 468 -2.19 29.78 15.18
N SER A 469 -3.48 29.83 14.83
CA SER A 469 -4.32 28.64 14.66
C SER A 469 -3.81 27.74 13.53
N GLY A 470 -3.43 28.28 12.38
CA GLY A 470 -2.87 27.49 11.27
C GLY A 470 -1.48 26.93 11.58
N LEU A 471 -0.65 27.66 12.34
CA LEU A 471 0.70 27.23 12.70
C LEU A 471 0.70 26.05 13.69
N TYR A 472 -0.21 26.06 14.66
CA TYR A 472 -0.34 24.98 15.66
C TYR A 472 -1.50 24.03 15.35
N GLY A 473 -2.14 24.20 14.20
CA GLY A 473 -3.19 23.32 13.71
C GLY A 473 -2.61 22.03 13.12
N TYR A 474 -3.50 21.07 12.94
CA TYR A 474 -3.20 19.78 12.31
C TYR A 474 -2.71 19.98 10.87
N THR A 475 -1.84 19.09 10.37
CA THR A 475 -1.26 19.27 9.02
C THR A 475 -2.25 19.08 7.87
N TYR A 476 -3.39 18.42 8.13
CA TYR A 476 -4.40 18.11 7.11
C TYR A 476 -5.48 19.19 7.04
N LEU A 477 -6.30 19.14 5.98
CA LEU A 477 -7.26 20.20 5.67
C LEU A 477 -8.52 20.09 6.54
N GLU A 478 -9.19 21.22 6.75
CA GLU A 478 -10.53 21.28 7.36
C GLU A 478 -11.61 21.11 6.26
N ASP A 479 -12.79 20.60 6.62
CA ASP A 479 -13.95 20.57 5.72
C ASP A 479 -14.42 22.02 5.45
N GLU A 480 -14.43 22.45 4.18
CA GLU A 480 -14.95 23.77 3.74
C GLU A 480 -16.46 23.80 3.52
#